data_AF-A0A7W8IS94-F1
#
_entry.id   AF-A0A7W8IS94-F1
#
_cell.length_a   1.000
_cell.length_b   1.000
_cell.length_c   1.000
_cell.angle_alpha   90.00
_cell.angle_beta   90.00
_cell.angle_gamma   90.00
#
_symmetry.space_group_name_H-M   'P 1'
#
loop_
_entity.id
_entity.type
_entity.pdbx_description
1 polymer ?
#
loop_
_entity_poly.entity_id
_entity_poly.type
_entity_poly.pdbx_seq_one_letter_code
_entity_poly.pdbx_strand_id
1 'polypeptide(L)'
;MDNKIYTFFQTVYKCIQISIFFWLSLLKGVFIYSLIPSLSSLFRTVDDFLLQKDVQDIKELFDQHFNKFRTYKLLSFTFSLLLIICWSSLFFLNKSESSYSLALTIVVVYLLVVIFIALIYFANYTAFRPLTVKQTLALSFYSLYRHLIHSLYVLFWTMLFIWVAKLNLVFFIFFAPFLYGIAVRLSLKKILK
;
A
#
# COMPACT_ATOMS: atom_id res chain seq x y z
N MET A 1 -38.79 6.03 3.86
CA MET A 1 -37.79 6.63 2.95
C MET A 1 -36.46 6.55 3.64
N ASP A 2 -35.71 5.47 3.41
CA ASP A 2 -34.32 5.40 3.86
C ASP A 2 -33.58 6.56 3.21
N ASN A 3 -33.10 7.46 4.06
CA ASN A 3 -32.58 8.74 3.62
C ASN A 3 -31.26 8.47 2.88
N LYS A 4 -31.28 8.41 1.55
CA LYS A 4 -30.10 8.14 0.71
C LYS A 4 -28.90 9.03 1.08
N ILE A 5 -29.20 10.24 1.56
CA ILE A 5 -28.24 11.21 2.10
C ILE A 5 -27.54 10.65 3.34
N TYR A 6 -28.30 10.08 4.29
CA TYR A 6 -27.75 9.43 5.49
C TYR A 6 -26.84 8.26 5.12
N THR A 7 -27.24 7.39 4.19
CA THR A 7 -26.40 6.28 3.72
C THR A 7 -25.12 6.77 3.04
N PHE A 8 -25.19 7.87 2.28
CA PHE A 8 -24.01 8.50 1.67
C PHE A 8 -23.04 9.01 2.74
N PHE A 9 -23.53 9.77 3.73
CA PHE A 9 -22.69 10.27 4.82
C PHE A 9 -22.08 9.14 5.65
N GLN A 10 -22.84 8.07 5.95
CA GLN A 10 -22.31 6.88 6.61
C GLN A 10 -21.19 6.22 5.80
N THR A 11 -21.36 6.12 4.47
CA THR A 11 -20.34 5.56 3.58
C THR A 11 -19.07 6.41 3.62
N VAL A 12 -19.19 7.72 3.44
CA VAL A 12 -18.06 8.67 3.52
C VAL A 12 -17.35 8.57 4.88
N TYR A 13 -18.12 8.51 5.97
CA TYR A 13 -17.58 8.36 7.32
C TYR A 13 -16.77 7.06 7.46
N LYS A 14 -17.28 5.92 6.98
CA LYS A 14 -16.55 4.65 7.01
C LYS A 14 -15.28 4.67 6.15
N CYS A 15 -15.29 5.34 4.99
CA CYS A 15 -14.10 5.56 4.17
C CYS A 15 -13.01 6.35 4.93
N ILE A 16 -13.42 7.39 5.65
CA ILE A 16 -12.54 8.20 6.50
C ILE A 16 -11.98 7.33 7.64
N GLN A 17 -12.81 6.52 8.30
CA GLN A 17 -12.38 5.62 9.36
C GLN A 17 -11.31 4.63 8.87
N ILE A 18 -11.51 3.97 7.72
CA ILE A 18 -10.52 3.05 7.13
C ILE A 18 -9.17 3.76 6.95
N SER A 19 -9.19 4.99 6.43
CA SER A 19 -7.97 5.78 6.22
C SER A 19 -7.28 6.14 7.53
N ILE A 20 -8.03 6.58 8.53
CA ILE A 20 -7.50 6.90 9.86
C ILE A 20 -6.88 5.66 10.51
N PHE A 21 -7.55 4.50 10.46
CA PHE A 21 -7.02 3.26 11.04
C PHE A 21 -5.77 2.76 10.31
N PHE A 22 -5.67 2.99 9.00
CA PHE A 22 -4.42 2.76 8.28
C PHE A 22 -3.26 3.62 8.81
N TRP A 23 -3.46 4.92 9.03
CA TRP A 23 -2.41 5.77 9.60
C TRP A 23 -2.06 5.40 11.04
N LEU A 24 -3.07 5.12 11.87
CA LEU A 24 -2.85 4.70 13.25
C LEU A 24 -2.09 3.38 13.33
N SER A 25 -2.39 2.41 12.47
CA SER A 25 -1.69 1.12 12.41
C SER A 25 -0.25 1.27 11.91
N LEU A 26 0.00 2.16 10.94
CA LEU A 26 1.35 2.54 10.54
C LEU A 26 2.12 3.15 11.72
N LEU A 27 1.54 4.11 12.44
CA LEU A 27 2.18 4.75 13.59
C LEU A 27 2.47 3.76 14.73
N LYS A 28 1.57 2.82 15.03
CA LYS A 28 1.76 1.77 16.07
C LYS A 28 3.02 0.93 15.87
N GLY A 29 3.46 0.71 14.63
CA GLY A 29 4.68 -0.03 14.31
C GLY A 29 5.86 0.84 13.92
N VAL A 30 5.83 2.13 14.26
CA VAL A 30 6.89 3.10 13.93
C VAL A 30 7.16 3.14 12.41
N PHE A 31 6.11 2.98 11.59
CA PHE A 31 6.13 2.79 10.13
C PHE A 31 6.87 1.55 9.62
N ILE A 32 8.11 1.34 10.08
CA ILE A 32 9.07 0.35 9.60
C ILE A 32 8.57 -1.08 9.85
N TYR A 33 7.96 -1.35 11.01
CA TYR A 33 7.49 -2.70 11.36
C TYR A 33 6.05 -2.99 10.96
N SER A 34 5.26 -1.95 10.71
CA SER A 34 3.82 -2.05 10.44
C SER A 34 3.47 -1.94 8.96
N LEU A 35 4.45 -1.69 8.08
CA LEU A 35 4.17 -1.37 6.69
C LEU A 35 3.34 -2.46 5.96
N ILE A 36 3.80 -3.72 5.96
CA ILE A 36 3.06 -4.82 5.33
C ILE A 36 1.76 -5.11 6.09
N PRO A 37 1.73 -5.28 7.43
CA PRO A 37 0.49 -5.49 8.15
C PRO A 37 -0.58 -4.42 7.85
N SER A 38 -0.18 -3.14 7.80
CA SER A 38 -1.12 -2.03 7.55
C SER A 38 -1.64 -2.03 6.12
N LEU A 39 -0.77 -2.25 5.12
CA LEU A 39 -1.18 -2.35 3.71
C LEU A 39 -2.09 -3.56 3.46
N SER A 40 -1.71 -4.74 3.96
CA SER A 40 -2.54 -5.95 3.82
C SER A 40 -3.90 -5.79 4.49
N SER A 41 -3.94 -5.14 5.66
CA SER A 41 -5.20 -4.84 6.37
C SER A 41 -6.05 -3.83 5.62
N LEU A 42 -5.42 -2.78 5.07
CA LEU A 42 -6.11 -1.79 4.24
C LEU A 42 -6.76 -2.47 3.03
N PHE A 43 -5.99 -3.25 2.26
CA PHE A 43 -6.51 -3.91 1.07
C PHE A 43 -7.65 -4.87 1.41
N ARG A 44 -7.51 -5.64 2.49
CA ARG A 44 -8.55 -6.58 2.91
C ARG A 44 -9.80 -5.87 3.43
N THR A 45 -9.64 -4.84 4.25
CA THR A 45 -10.76 -4.06 4.81
C THR A 45 -11.52 -3.33 3.71
N VAL A 46 -10.82 -2.74 2.73
CA VAL A 46 -11.46 -2.12 1.55
C VAL A 46 -12.19 -3.17 0.72
N ASP A 47 -11.63 -4.36 0.56
CA ASP A 47 -12.27 -5.45 -0.18
C ASP A 47 -13.58 -5.88 0.47
N ASP A 48 -13.54 -6.17 1.78
CA ASP A 48 -14.68 -6.59 2.58
C ASP A 48 -15.73 -5.47 2.67
N PHE A 49 -15.33 -4.21 2.88
CA PHE A 49 -16.24 -3.05 2.92
C PHE A 49 -17.00 -2.85 1.60
N LEU A 50 -16.34 -3.05 0.47
CA LEU A 50 -16.98 -2.91 -0.84
C LEU A 50 -17.89 -4.10 -1.20
N LEU A 51 -17.66 -5.27 -0.61
CA LEU A 51 -18.45 -6.48 -0.86
C LEU A 51 -19.62 -6.64 0.14
N GLN A 52 -19.44 -6.22 1.39
CA GLN A 52 -20.42 -6.35 2.45
C GLN A 52 -21.15 -5.01 2.66
N LYS A 53 -22.47 -5.02 2.43
CA LYS A 53 -23.30 -3.80 2.57
C LYS A 53 -23.47 -3.33 4.03
N ASP A 54 -23.04 -4.12 5.01
CA ASP A 54 -23.35 -3.85 6.42
C ASP A 54 -22.19 -4.13 7.40
N VAL A 55 -21.00 -3.63 7.09
CA VAL A 55 -19.90 -3.61 8.07
C VAL A 55 -20.25 -2.58 9.15
N GLN A 56 -20.70 -3.04 10.31
CA GLN A 56 -21.15 -2.16 11.40
C GLN A 56 -19.98 -1.49 12.14
N ASP A 57 -18.86 -2.19 12.33
CA ASP A 57 -17.66 -1.62 12.96
C ASP A 57 -16.39 -1.80 12.11
N ILE A 58 -15.97 -0.72 11.44
CA ILE A 58 -14.74 -0.66 10.65
C ILE A 58 -13.50 -0.85 11.54
N LYS A 59 -13.54 -0.38 12.78
CA LYS A 59 -12.40 -0.48 13.70
C LYS A 59 -12.09 -1.93 14.00
N GLU A 60 -13.11 -2.68 14.43
CA GLU A 60 -12.96 -4.08 14.77
C GLU A 60 -12.49 -4.88 13.56
N LEU A 61 -13.10 -4.65 12.39
CA LEU A 61 -12.70 -5.31 11.14
C LEU A 61 -11.23 -5.03 10.79
N PHE A 62 -10.79 -3.77 10.87
CA PHE A 62 -9.41 -3.41 10.57
C PHE A 62 -8.43 -4.00 11.60
N ASP A 63 -8.75 -3.94 12.89
CA ASP A 63 -7.90 -4.49 13.96
C ASP A 63 -7.78 -6.02 13.86
N GLN A 64 -8.85 -6.73 13.48
CA GLN A 64 -8.82 -8.17 13.21
C GLN A 64 -7.85 -8.50 12.06
N HIS A 65 -7.95 -7.78 10.94
CA HIS A 65 -7.03 -7.96 9.81
C HIS A 65 -5.59 -7.60 10.20
N PHE A 66 -5.38 -6.52 10.93
CA PHE A 66 -4.05 -6.08 11.36
C PHE A 66 -3.38 -7.10 12.27
N ASN A 67 -4.13 -7.64 13.24
CA ASN A 67 -3.62 -8.69 14.12
C ASN A 67 -3.27 -9.96 13.35
N LYS A 68 -4.06 -10.35 12.35
CA LYS A 68 -3.78 -11.48 11.46
C LYS A 68 -2.46 -11.32 10.71
N PHE A 69 -2.15 -10.12 10.23
CA PHE A 69 -0.93 -9.85 9.45
C PHE A 69 0.27 -9.40 10.31
N ARG A 70 0.11 -9.31 11.64
CA ARG A 70 1.15 -8.84 12.57
C ARG A 70 2.42 -9.71 12.55
N THR A 71 2.33 -10.95 12.11
CA THR A 71 3.48 -11.86 11.97
C THR A 71 4.49 -11.41 10.90
N TYR A 72 4.09 -10.57 9.94
CA TYR A 72 4.95 -10.08 8.85
C TYR A 72 5.78 -8.83 9.20
N LYS A 73 5.96 -8.52 10.49
CA LYS A 73 6.74 -7.37 10.97
C LYS A 73 8.19 -7.37 10.50
N LEU A 74 8.85 -8.53 10.53
CA LEU A 74 10.26 -8.64 10.09
C LEU A 74 10.41 -8.36 8.60
N LEU A 75 9.48 -8.85 7.78
CA LEU A 75 9.47 -8.53 6.35
C LEU A 75 9.20 -7.05 6.11
N SER A 76 8.31 -6.44 6.89
CA SER A 76 8.06 -4.98 6.82
C SER A 76 9.34 -4.21 7.09
N PHE A 77 10.10 -4.63 8.10
CA PHE A 77 11.40 -4.05 8.41
C PHE A 77 12.36 -4.19 7.23
N THR A 78 12.50 -5.38 6.63
CA THR A 78 13.38 -5.60 5.47
C THR A 78 13.01 -4.70 4.29
N PHE A 79 11.73 -4.65 3.91
CA PHE A 79 11.28 -3.79 2.80
C PHE A 79 11.48 -2.31 3.10
N SER A 80 11.15 -1.87 4.32
CA SER A 80 11.32 -0.48 4.73
C SER A 80 12.79 -0.07 4.75
N LEU A 81 13.68 -0.94 5.26
CA LEU A 81 15.11 -0.69 5.28
C LEU A 81 15.67 -0.55 3.86
N LEU A 82 15.28 -1.44 2.94
CA LEU A 82 15.70 -1.35 1.53
C LEU A 82 15.21 -0.05 0.88
N LEU A 83 13.96 0.35 1.11
CA LEU A 83 13.43 1.62 0.62
C LEU A 83 14.20 2.83 1.17
N ILE A 84 14.53 2.83 2.47
CA ILE A 84 15.31 3.90 3.12
C ILE A 84 16.72 3.96 2.54
N ILE A 85 17.38 2.82 2.33
CA ILE A 85 18.71 2.74 1.74
C ILE A 85 18.69 3.31 0.33
N CYS A 86 17.75 2.88 -0.53
CA CYS A 86 17.62 3.39 -1.89
C CYS A 86 17.35 4.91 -1.89
N TRP A 87 16.40 5.37 -1.08
CA TRP A 87 16.08 6.80 -0.98
C TRP A 87 17.26 7.64 -0.49
N SER A 88 17.96 7.19 0.53
CA SER A 88 19.13 7.88 1.08
C SER A 88 20.28 7.90 0.06
N SER A 89 20.46 6.81 -0.69
CA SER A 89 21.47 6.72 -1.76
C SER A 89 21.23 7.76 -2.85
N LEU A 90 19.97 8.03 -3.21
CA LEU A 90 19.64 9.09 -4.18
C LEU A 90 20.09 10.47 -3.71
N PHE A 91 19.99 10.78 -2.42
CA PHE A 91 20.46 12.06 -1.89
C PHE A 91 21.97 12.24 -2.06
N PHE A 92 22.76 11.19 -1.75
CA PHE A 92 24.21 11.25 -1.90
C PHE A 92 24.65 11.27 -3.36
N LEU A 93 24.00 10.49 -4.23
CA LEU A 93 24.26 10.51 -5.66
C LEU A 93 23.96 11.89 -6.26
N ASN A 94 22.85 12.52 -5.88
CA ASN A 94 22.50 13.86 -6.36
C ASN A 94 23.51 14.95 -5.93
N LYS A 95 24.27 14.73 -4.86
CA LYS A 95 25.36 15.63 -4.44
C LYS A 95 26.73 15.29 -5.04
N SER A 96 26.86 14.13 -5.70
CA SER A 96 28.11 13.66 -6.26
C SER A 96 28.36 14.28 -7.64
N GLU A 97 29.56 14.83 -7.83
CA GLU A 97 30.03 15.39 -9.11
C GLU A 97 30.67 14.32 -10.03
N SER A 98 30.64 13.05 -9.63
CA SER A 98 31.20 11.95 -10.44
C SER A 98 30.45 11.78 -11.76
N SER A 99 31.19 11.53 -12.85
CA SER A 99 30.63 11.21 -14.17
C SER A 99 29.70 9.99 -14.17
N TYR A 100 29.81 9.10 -13.18
CA TYR A 100 28.94 7.93 -13.03
C TYR A 100 27.65 8.21 -12.24
N SER A 101 27.51 9.41 -11.65
CA SER A 101 26.39 9.74 -10.76
C SER A 101 25.03 9.58 -11.45
N LEU A 102 24.91 10.03 -12.71
CA LEU A 102 23.68 9.89 -13.49
C LEU A 102 23.29 8.41 -13.69
N ALA A 103 24.25 7.57 -14.11
CA ALA A 103 24.01 6.15 -14.36
C ALA A 103 23.59 5.42 -13.08
N LEU A 104 24.28 5.68 -11.97
CA LEU A 104 23.92 5.12 -10.66
C LEU A 104 22.56 5.61 -10.18
N THR A 105 22.22 6.87 -10.42
CA THR A 105 20.90 7.43 -10.07
C THR A 105 19.79 6.67 -10.78
N ILE A 106 19.93 6.41 -12.08
CA ILE A 106 18.95 5.63 -12.85
C ILE A 106 18.79 4.22 -12.26
N VAL A 107 19.90 3.55 -11.93
CA VAL A 107 19.87 2.21 -11.32
C VAL A 107 19.16 2.21 -9.96
N VAL A 108 19.46 3.19 -9.10
CA VAL A 108 18.84 3.28 -7.77
C VAL A 108 17.36 3.64 -7.87
N VAL A 109 16.96 4.53 -8.78
CA VAL A 109 15.53 4.82 -9.05
C VAL A 109 14.81 3.55 -9.51
N TYR A 110 15.41 2.80 -10.43
CA TYR A 110 14.84 1.53 -10.89
C TYR A 110 14.65 0.55 -9.73
N LEU A 111 15.68 0.35 -8.89
CA LEU A 111 15.59 -0.51 -7.72
C LEU A 111 14.51 -0.05 -6.73
N LEU A 112 14.43 1.26 -6.47
CA LEU A 112 13.41 1.84 -5.59
C LEU A 112 12.00 1.50 -6.09
N VAL A 113 11.74 1.68 -7.40
CA VAL A 113 10.46 1.35 -8.02
C VAL A 113 10.17 -0.15 -7.93
N VAL A 114 11.16 -1.00 -8.22
CA VAL A 114 11.00 -2.46 -8.14
C VAL A 114 10.66 -2.91 -6.72
N ILE A 115 11.40 -2.43 -5.71
CA ILE A 115 11.17 -2.77 -4.30
C ILE A 115 9.78 -2.30 -3.86
N PHE A 116 9.41 -1.06 -4.23
CA PHE A 116 8.10 -0.51 -3.89
C PHE A 116 6.95 -1.32 -4.51
N ILE A 117 7.04 -1.64 -5.80
CA ILE A 117 6.00 -2.42 -6.47
C ILE A 117 5.95 -3.84 -5.89
N ALA A 118 7.09 -4.48 -5.67
CA ALA A 118 7.17 -5.81 -5.06
C ALA A 118 6.51 -5.84 -3.66
N LEU A 119 6.69 -4.79 -2.87
CA LEU A 119 6.02 -4.60 -1.58
C LEU A 119 4.50 -4.52 -1.71
N ILE A 120 3.97 -3.76 -2.67
CA ILE A 120 2.52 -3.67 -2.93
C ILE A 120 1.96 -5.03 -3.35
N TYR A 121 2.63 -5.73 -4.28
CA TYR A 121 2.25 -7.08 -4.68
C TYR A 121 2.28 -8.05 -3.49
N PHE A 122 3.31 -7.98 -2.65
CA PHE A 122 3.43 -8.83 -1.47
C PHE A 122 2.30 -8.59 -0.48
N ALA A 123 2.03 -7.33 -0.15
CA ALA A 123 0.94 -6.97 0.76
C ALA A 123 -0.42 -7.41 0.20
N ASN A 124 -0.62 -7.28 -1.11
CA ASN A 124 -1.84 -7.70 -1.80
C ASN A 124 -2.01 -9.22 -1.82
N TYR A 125 -0.97 -10.00 -2.16
CA TYR A 125 -1.06 -11.46 -2.12
C TYR A 125 -1.27 -11.99 -0.71
N THR A 126 -0.60 -11.44 0.29
CA THR A 126 -0.81 -11.78 1.70
C THR A 126 -2.25 -11.49 2.15
N ALA A 127 -2.86 -10.42 1.65
CA ALA A 127 -4.25 -10.07 2.00
C ALA A 127 -5.28 -11.08 1.46
N PHE A 128 -5.03 -11.67 0.28
CA PHE A 128 -6.05 -12.43 -0.45
C PHE A 128 -5.77 -13.93 -0.61
N ARG A 129 -4.52 -14.39 -0.46
CA ARG A 129 -4.16 -15.80 -0.61
C ARG A 129 -3.46 -16.33 0.65
N PRO A 130 -3.88 -17.50 1.18
CA PRO A 130 -3.23 -18.14 2.32
C PRO A 130 -1.95 -18.88 1.86
N LEU A 131 -0.96 -18.12 1.39
CA LEU A 131 0.32 -18.65 0.92
C LEU A 131 1.39 -18.53 2.01
N THR A 132 2.40 -19.40 1.93
CA THR A 132 3.60 -19.26 2.77
C THR A 132 4.40 -18.03 2.36
N VAL A 133 5.15 -17.43 3.29
CA VAL A 133 6.01 -16.25 3.02
C VAL A 133 6.87 -16.42 1.77
N LYS A 134 7.52 -17.58 1.64
CA LYS A 134 8.41 -17.89 0.51
C LYS A 134 7.65 -17.88 -0.82
N GLN A 135 6.48 -18.52 -0.86
CA GLN A 135 5.61 -18.53 -2.04
C GLN A 135 5.11 -17.13 -2.38
N THR A 136 4.68 -16.36 -1.38
CA THR A 136 4.21 -14.98 -1.59
C THR A 136 5.32 -14.10 -2.14
N LEU A 137 6.56 -14.19 -1.61
CA LEU A 137 7.70 -13.44 -2.14
C LEU A 137 7.99 -13.82 -3.59
N ALA A 138 8.13 -15.12 -3.88
CA ALA A 138 8.41 -15.59 -5.24
C ALA A 138 7.33 -15.14 -6.23
N LEU A 139 6.05 -15.26 -5.84
CA LEU A 139 4.93 -14.84 -6.67
C LEU A 139 4.89 -13.32 -6.88
N SER A 140 5.23 -12.54 -5.85
CA SER A 140 5.27 -11.07 -5.93
C SER A 140 6.33 -10.60 -6.92
N PHE A 141 7.54 -11.17 -6.84
CA PHE A 141 8.62 -10.89 -7.79
C PHE A 141 8.26 -11.36 -9.20
N TYR A 142 7.71 -12.56 -9.35
CA TYR A 142 7.31 -13.08 -10.66
C TYR A 142 6.23 -12.20 -11.32
N SER A 143 5.20 -11.80 -10.56
CA SER A 143 4.10 -10.99 -11.07
C SER A 143 4.52 -9.59 -11.47
N LEU A 144 5.53 -9.02 -10.81
CA LEU A 144 6.11 -7.73 -11.19
C LEU A 144 6.56 -7.72 -12.65
N TYR A 145 7.27 -8.77 -13.09
CA TYR A 145 7.77 -8.89 -14.46
C TYR A 145 6.73 -9.44 -15.44
N ARG A 146 5.88 -10.38 -15.01
CA ARG A 146 4.85 -10.96 -15.89
C ARG A 146 3.74 -9.96 -16.23
N HIS A 147 3.41 -9.06 -15.32
CA HIS A 147 2.27 -8.16 -15.44
C HIS A 147 2.68 -6.69 -15.41
N LEU A 148 3.67 -6.30 -16.23
CA LEU A 148 4.21 -4.94 -16.30
C LEU A 148 3.14 -3.84 -16.42
N ILE A 149 2.09 -4.05 -17.22
CA ILE A 149 1.00 -3.07 -17.37
C ILE A 149 0.30 -2.79 -16.03
N HIS A 150 0.10 -3.81 -15.20
CA HIS A 150 -0.56 -3.65 -13.91
C HIS A 150 0.39 -3.00 -12.88
N SER A 151 1.68 -3.34 -12.95
CA SER A 151 2.74 -2.63 -12.21
C SER A 151 2.78 -1.13 -12.55
N LEU A 152 2.62 -0.77 -13.82
CA LEU A 152 2.53 0.63 -14.27
C LEU A 152 1.28 1.32 -13.72
N TYR A 153 0.13 0.64 -13.65
CA TYR A 153 -1.06 1.23 -13.01
C TYR A 153 -0.87 1.49 -11.52
N VAL A 154 -0.26 0.55 -10.78
CA VAL A 154 0.07 0.77 -9.36
C VAL A 154 0.99 1.98 -9.20
N LEU A 155 2.00 2.12 -10.07
CA LEU A 155 2.90 3.27 -10.05
C LEU A 155 2.17 4.58 -10.39
N PHE A 156 1.31 4.58 -11.39
CA PHE A 156 0.49 5.73 -11.77
C PHE A 156 -0.38 6.21 -10.61
N TRP A 157 -1.11 5.31 -9.95
CA TRP A 157 -1.92 5.65 -8.79
C TRP A 157 -1.08 6.21 -7.65
N THR A 158 0.07 5.60 -7.38
CA THR A 158 1.01 6.09 -6.35
C THR A 158 1.45 7.52 -6.63
N MET A 159 1.85 7.82 -7.86
CA MET A 159 2.25 9.18 -8.28
C MET A 159 1.09 10.17 -8.18
N LEU A 160 -0.12 9.76 -8.58
CA LEU A 160 -1.32 10.58 -8.45
C LEU A 160 -1.60 10.95 -6.99
N PHE A 161 -1.52 9.99 -6.05
CA PHE A 161 -1.72 10.29 -4.62
C PHE A 161 -0.60 11.14 -4.02
N ILE A 162 0.65 10.97 -4.44
CA ILE A 162 1.75 11.87 -4.05
C ILE A 162 1.48 13.29 -4.54
N TRP A 163 0.99 13.45 -5.77
CA TRP A 163 0.61 14.76 -6.32
C TRP A 163 -0.56 15.38 -5.56
N VAL A 164 -1.60 14.60 -5.24
CA VAL A 164 -2.73 15.04 -4.41
C VAL A 164 -2.27 15.47 -3.01
N ALA A 165 -1.32 14.75 -2.40
CA ALA A 165 -0.75 15.11 -1.10
C ALA A 165 -0.09 16.49 -1.11
N LYS A 166 0.52 16.89 -2.24
CA LYS A 166 1.11 18.23 -2.41
C LYS A 166 0.06 19.33 -2.52
N LEU A 167 -1.10 19.03 -3.11
CA LEU A 167 -2.19 20.01 -3.27
C LEU A 167 -3.00 20.17 -1.98
N ASN A 168 -3.35 19.06 -1.33
CA ASN A 168 -4.17 19.06 -0.13
C ASN A 168 -3.83 17.88 0.79
N LEU A 169 -2.96 18.15 1.77
CA LEU A 169 -2.53 17.17 2.75
C LEU A 169 -3.69 16.64 3.61
N VAL A 170 -4.67 17.49 3.93
CA VAL A 170 -5.84 17.10 4.73
C VAL A 170 -6.68 16.07 3.99
N PHE A 171 -6.98 16.33 2.71
CA PHE A 171 -7.67 15.36 1.86
C PHE A 171 -6.89 14.05 1.75
N PHE A 172 -5.57 14.13 1.59
CA PHE A 172 -4.71 12.96 1.53
C PHE A 172 -4.81 12.10 2.80
N ILE A 173 -4.73 12.70 3.98
CA ILE A 173 -4.81 11.95 5.24
C ILE A 173 -6.16 11.24 5.38
N PHE A 174 -7.27 11.91 5.07
CA PHE A 174 -8.60 11.35 5.32
C PHE A 174 -9.14 10.42 4.23
N PHE A 175 -8.71 10.57 2.98
CA PHE A 175 -9.30 9.82 1.85
C PHE A 175 -8.29 9.00 1.04
N ALA A 176 -7.01 9.37 1.00
CA ALA A 176 -6.07 8.72 0.10
C ALA A 176 -5.86 7.24 0.40
N PRO A 177 -5.71 6.76 1.65
CA PRO A 177 -5.51 5.33 1.90
C PRO A 177 -6.68 4.49 1.38
N PHE A 178 -7.92 4.89 1.67
CA PHE A 178 -9.10 4.19 1.17
C PHE A 178 -9.14 4.15 -0.36
N LEU A 179 -8.99 5.30 -1.02
CA LEU A 179 -9.02 5.38 -2.48
C LEU A 179 -7.85 4.62 -3.13
N TYR A 180 -6.67 4.65 -2.51
CA TYR A 180 -5.51 3.87 -2.94
C TYR A 180 -5.78 2.36 -2.82
N GLY A 181 -6.41 1.92 -1.74
CA GLY A 181 -6.84 0.52 -1.58
C GLY A 181 -7.79 0.08 -2.69
N ILE A 182 -8.74 0.93 -3.08
CA ILE A 182 -9.62 0.66 -4.24
C ILE A 182 -8.81 0.58 -5.53
N ALA A 183 -7.95 1.58 -5.78
CA ALA A 183 -7.18 1.68 -7.01
C ALA A 183 -6.25 0.48 -7.22
N VAL A 184 -5.52 0.07 -6.18
CA VAL A 184 -4.66 -1.11 -6.20
C VAL A 184 -5.49 -2.38 -6.39
N ARG A 185 -6.62 -2.52 -5.67
CA ARG A 185 -7.52 -3.66 -5.83
C ARG A 185 -7.98 -3.80 -7.26
N LEU A 186 -8.50 -2.73 -7.87
CA LEU A 186 -8.96 -2.74 -9.27
C LEU A 186 -7.83 -3.10 -10.24
N SER A 187 -6.63 -2.55 -10.00
CA SER A 187 -5.46 -2.80 -10.83
C SER A 187 -4.98 -4.24 -10.73
N LEU A 188 -5.08 -4.89 -9.56
CA LEU A 188 -4.52 -6.23 -9.31
C LEU A 188 -5.57 -7.36 -9.27
N LYS A 189 -6.87 -7.05 -9.30
CA LYS A 189 -7.97 -8.04 -9.21
C LYS A 189 -7.85 -9.17 -10.22
N LYS A 190 -7.43 -8.87 -11.45
CA LYS A 190 -7.28 -9.87 -12.53
C LYS A 190 -6.11 -10.84 -12.32
N ILE A 191 -5.09 -10.41 -11.59
CA ILE A 191 -3.88 -11.20 -11.30
C ILE A 191 -4.11 -12.15 -10.11
N LEU A 192 -5.09 -11.83 -9.26
CA LEU A 192 -5.43 -12.62 -8.07
C LEU A 192 -6.33 -13.84 -8.36
N LYS A 193 -6.89 -13.96 -9.57
CA LYS A 193 -7.57 -15.19 -10.03
C LYS A 193 -6.53 -16.28 -10.29
#